data_AF-A0A914X566-F1
#
_entry.id   AF-A0A914X566-F1
#
_cell.length_a   1.000
_cell.length_b   1.000
_cell.length_c   1.000
_cell.angle_alpha   90.00
_cell.angle_beta   90.00
_cell.angle_gamma   90.00
#
_symmetry.space_group_name_H-M   'P 1'
#
loop_
_entity.id
_entity.type
_entity.pdbx_description
1 polymer ?
#
loop_
_entity_poly.entity_id
_entity_poly.type
_entity_poly.pdbx_seq_one_letter_code
_entity_poly.pdbx_strand_id
1 'polypeptide(L)'
;MAPRKRTASPVERLIVRLRDEERTDRKLFVESKKNPKRAASEVLPTAGVPEISDSTIQRRLRDKGLYGRVAVHKPYVSKTNMEKRIKFTREHLQWTTEDWKEVLWTED
;
A
#
# COMPACT_ATOMS: atom_id res chain seq x y z
N MET A 1 -45.30 25.27 -23.85
CA MET A 1 -44.08 25.83 -23.22
C MET A 1 -43.35 24.69 -22.53
N ALA A 2 -42.24 24.19 -23.06
CA ALA A 2 -41.50 23.10 -22.42
C ALA A 2 -40.72 23.65 -21.21
N PRO A 3 -40.71 22.95 -20.05
CA PRO A 3 -39.96 23.43 -18.89
C PRO A 3 -38.46 23.41 -19.22
N ARG A 4 -37.78 24.55 -19.05
CA ARG A 4 -36.32 24.60 -19.10
C ARG A 4 -35.80 23.64 -18.03
N LYS A 5 -35.09 22.59 -18.45
CA LYS A 5 -34.37 21.69 -17.54
C LYS A 5 -33.47 22.58 -16.67
N ARG A 6 -33.67 22.59 -15.35
CA ARG A 6 -32.77 23.29 -14.42
C ARG A 6 -31.40 22.66 -14.60
N THR A 7 -30.49 23.36 -15.25
CA THR A 7 -29.09 22.95 -15.34
C THR A 7 -28.45 23.22 -13.99
N ALA A 8 -27.67 22.27 -13.48
CA ALA A 8 -27.07 22.38 -12.15
C ALA A 8 -26.29 23.71 -12.01
N SER A 9 -26.34 24.31 -10.83
CA SER A 9 -25.58 25.52 -10.50
C SER A 9 -24.06 25.25 -10.62
N PRO A 10 -23.22 26.26 -10.92
CA PRO A 10 -21.76 26.11 -10.88
C PRO A 10 -21.24 25.47 -9.58
N VAL A 11 -21.87 25.79 -8.44
CA VAL A 11 -21.50 25.23 -7.12
C VAL A 11 -21.87 23.74 -7.01
N GLU A 12 -23.06 23.36 -7.49
CA GLU A 12 -23.49 21.95 -7.49
C GLU A 12 -22.60 21.09 -8.38
N ARG A 13 -22.19 21.62 -9.55
CA ARG A 13 -21.21 20.96 -10.43
C ARG A 13 -19.87 20.76 -9.75
N LEU A 14 -19.38 21.76 -9.00
CA LEU A 14 -18.12 21.65 -8.26
C LEU A 14 -18.21 20.60 -7.15
N ILE A 15 -19.31 20.56 -6.39
CA ILE A 15 -19.52 19.59 -5.31
C ILE A 15 -19.54 18.15 -5.86
N VAL A 16 -20.25 17.91 -6.97
CA VAL A 16 -20.29 16.59 -7.61
C VAL A 16 -18.90 16.19 -8.08
N ARG A 17 -18.17 17.11 -8.74
CA ARG A 17 -16.80 16.86 -9.21
C ARG A 17 -15.84 16.50 -8.08
N LEU A 18 -15.81 17.27 -6.99
CA LEU A 18 -14.95 16.99 -5.83
C LEU A 18 -15.27 15.62 -5.22
N ARG A 19 -16.55 15.28 -5.12
CA ARG A 19 -17.00 13.97 -4.61
C ARG A 19 -16.57 12.81 -5.51
N ASP A 20 -16.59 13.01 -6.83
CA ASP A 20 -16.12 12.01 -7.81
C ASP A 20 -14.59 11.85 -7.77
N GLU A 21 -13.86 12.93 -7.53
CA GLU A 21 -12.40 12.92 -7.34
C GLU A 21 -12.01 12.14 -6.07
N GLU A 22 -12.69 12.36 -4.94
CA GLU A 22 -12.48 11.60 -3.70
C GLU A 22 -12.79 10.11 -3.85
N ARG A 23 -13.89 9.79 -4.55
CA ARG A 23 -14.29 8.40 -4.82
C ARG A 23 -13.25 7.70 -5.69
N THR A 24 -12.73 8.39 -6.69
CA THR A 24 -11.63 7.92 -7.55
C THR A 24 -10.39 7.64 -6.72
N ASP A 25 -9.98 8.57 -5.87
CA ASP A 25 -8.79 8.40 -5.03
C ASP A 25 -8.93 7.27 -4.02
N ARG A 26 -10.15 7.01 -3.53
CA ARG A 26 -10.41 5.86 -2.65
C ARG A 26 -10.25 4.54 -3.40
N LYS A 27 -10.78 4.44 -4.61
CA LYS A 27 -10.64 3.25 -5.46
C LYS A 27 -9.18 2.98 -5.80
N LEU A 28 -8.44 3.99 -6.25
CA LEU A 28 -7.01 3.89 -6.54
C LEU A 28 -6.21 3.40 -5.34
N PHE A 29 -6.49 3.95 -4.15
CA PHE A 29 -5.82 3.55 -2.92
C PHE A 29 -6.09 2.09 -2.52
N VAL A 30 -7.35 1.66 -2.59
CA VAL A 30 -7.75 0.28 -2.27
C VAL A 30 -7.11 -0.70 -3.24
N GLU A 31 -7.18 -0.44 -4.55
CA GLU A 31 -6.59 -1.34 -5.55
C GLU A 31 -5.07 -1.41 -5.45
N SER A 32 -4.40 -0.28 -5.25
CA SER A 32 -2.95 -0.23 -5.08
C SER A 32 -2.48 -1.05 -3.88
N LYS A 33 -3.26 -1.08 -2.79
CA LYS A 33 -2.94 -1.90 -1.60
C LYS A 33 -3.09 -3.41 -1.81
N LYS A 34 -3.94 -3.87 -2.75
CA LYS A 34 -4.12 -5.31 -2.99
C LYS A 34 -2.86 -5.97 -3.52
N ASN A 35 -2.10 -5.25 -4.36
CA ASN A 35 -0.81 -5.71 -4.84
C ASN A 35 0.16 -4.51 -4.97
N PRO A 36 1.00 -4.29 -3.94
CA PRO A 36 1.94 -3.17 -3.92
C PRO A 36 3.02 -3.22 -5.02
N LYS A 37 3.14 -4.33 -5.76
CA LYS A 37 4.13 -4.51 -6.83
C LYS A 37 3.59 -4.12 -8.22
N ARG A 38 2.29 -3.84 -8.35
CA ARG A 38 1.69 -3.47 -9.64
C ARG A 38 2.11 -2.08 -10.08
N ALA A 39 2.24 -1.92 -11.40
CA ALA A 39 2.47 -0.61 -11.99
C ALA A 39 1.20 0.26 -11.93
N ALA A 40 1.37 1.59 -11.96
CA ALA A 40 0.24 2.53 -11.91
C ALA A 40 -0.77 2.29 -13.06
N SER A 41 -0.26 1.98 -14.26
CA SER A 41 -1.05 1.66 -15.45
C SER A 41 -1.92 0.40 -15.28
N GLU A 42 -1.51 -0.57 -14.47
CA GLU A 42 -2.27 -1.79 -14.18
C GLU A 42 -3.36 -1.59 -13.11
N VAL A 43 -3.23 -0.53 -12.30
CA VAL A 43 -4.21 -0.21 -11.26
C VAL A 43 -5.47 0.39 -11.88
N LEU A 44 -5.37 1.15 -12.98
CA LEU A 44 -6.51 1.82 -13.62
C LEU A 44 -7.64 0.89 -14.05
N PRO A 45 -7.40 -0.16 -14.87
CA PRO A 45 -8.48 -1.00 -15.38
C PRO A 45 -9.18 -1.75 -14.25
N THR A 46 -8.42 -2.12 -13.21
CA THR A 46 -8.94 -2.82 -12.03
C THR A 46 -9.76 -1.89 -11.13
N ALA A 47 -9.39 -0.61 -11.03
CA ALA A 47 -10.06 0.36 -10.15
C ALA A 47 -11.40 0.88 -10.72
N GLY A 48 -11.67 0.69 -12.02
CA GLY A 48 -12.88 1.21 -12.66
C GLY A 48 -13.01 2.72 -12.49
N VAL A 49 -11.90 3.42 -12.72
CA VAL A 49 -11.77 4.87 -12.69
C VAL A 49 -11.59 5.40 -14.11
N PRO A 50 -11.93 6.68 -14.37
CA PRO A 50 -11.68 7.29 -15.67
C PRO A 50 -10.21 7.17 -16.08
N GLU A 51 -9.97 7.17 -17.40
CA GLU A 51 -8.62 7.16 -17.94
C GLU A 51 -7.89 8.45 -17.52
N ILE A 52 -6.84 8.29 -16.71
CA ILE A 52 -6.00 9.37 -16.19
C ILE A 52 -4.54 9.00 -16.39
N SER A 53 -3.67 10.00 -16.51
CA SER A 53 -2.24 9.73 -16.68
C SER A 53 -1.62 9.04 -15.47
N ASP A 54 -0.61 8.20 -15.71
CA ASP A 54 0.18 7.56 -14.66
C ASP A 54 0.76 8.58 -13.67
N SER A 55 1.19 9.74 -14.16
CA SER A 55 1.69 10.84 -13.33
C SER A 55 0.65 11.32 -12.32
N THR A 56 -0.62 11.38 -12.71
CA THR A 56 -1.74 11.80 -11.86
C THR A 56 -2.03 10.73 -10.80
N ILE A 57 -2.00 9.46 -11.19
CA ILE A 57 -2.18 8.33 -10.25
C ILE A 57 -1.08 8.36 -9.20
N GLN A 58 0.18 8.43 -9.63
CA GLN A 58 1.32 8.45 -8.72
C GLN A 58 1.26 9.63 -7.76
N ARG A 59 0.87 10.82 -8.23
CA ARG A 59 0.66 11.98 -7.36
C ARG A 59 -0.42 11.72 -6.31
N ARG A 60 -1.62 11.31 -6.73
CA ARG A 60 -2.75 11.02 -5.82
C ARG A 60 -2.42 9.94 -4.79
N LEU A 61 -1.65 8.91 -5.18
CA LEU A 61 -1.16 7.88 -4.27
C LEU A 61 -0.13 8.44 -3.27
N ARG A 62 0.81 9.27 -3.72
CA ARG A 62 1.80 9.94 -2.86
C ARG A 62 1.15 10.89 -1.85
N ASP A 63 0.13 11.63 -2.26
CA ASP A 63 -0.65 12.51 -1.38
C ASP A 63 -1.32 11.71 -0.23
N LYS A 64 -1.59 10.41 -0.46
CA LYS A 64 -2.09 9.46 0.54
C LYS A 64 -0.98 8.63 1.21
N GLY A 65 0.28 8.97 1.02
CA GLY A 65 1.43 8.29 1.63
C GLY A 65 1.79 6.95 1.00
N LEU A 66 1.23 6.60 -0.17
CA LEU A 66 1.65 5.41 -0.91
C LEU A 66 2.74 5.78 -1.92
N TYR A 67 3.91 5.15 -1.75
CA TYR A 67 5.06 5.38 -2.60
C TYR A 67 5.49 4.10 -3.30
N GLY A 68 5.89 4.22 -4.56
CA GLY A 68 6.62 3.16 -5.24
C GLY A 68 7.95 2.90 -4.54
N ARG A 69 8.20 1.63 -4.20
CA ARG A 69 9.44 1.16 -3.57
C ARG A 69 9.84 -0.18 -4.19
N VAL A 70 11.14 -0.44 -4.22
CA VAL A 70 11.69 -1.74 -4.61
C VAL A 70 11.88 -2.57 -3.35
N ALA A 71 11.39 -3.80 -3.36
CA ALA A 71 11.58 -4.72 -2.25
C ALA A 71 13.05 -5.12 -2.14
N VAL A 72 13.62 -5.05 -0.92
CA VAL A 72 14.99 -5.51 -0.64
C VAL A 72 15.04 -7.04 -0.74
N HIS A 73 16.12 -7.58 -1.32
CA HIS A 73 16.36 -9.01 -1.34
C HIS A 73 16.58 -9.53 0.08
N LYS A 74 15.83 -10.56 0.47
CA LYS A 74 15.94 -11.24 1.76
C LYS A 74 16.13 -12.73 1.53
N PRO A 75 16.95 -13.42 2.35
CA PRO A 75 17.05 -14.87 2.28
C PRO A 75 15.68 -15.49 2.58
N TYR A 76 15.41 -16.63 1.93
CA TYR A 76 14.18 -17.37 2.16
C TYR A 76 14.17 -17.96 3.58
N VAL A 77 13.10 -17.70 4.33
CA VAL A 77 12.87 -18.30 5.64
C VAL A 77 11.73 -19.29 5.51
N SER A 78 12.03 -20.59 5.58
CA SER A 78 11.02 -21.63 5.60
C SER A 78 10.16 -21.54 6.86
N LYS A 79 8.96 -22.13 6.83
CA LYS A 79 8.06 -22.17 8.01
C LYS A 79 8.75 -22.79 9.23
N THR A 80 9.48 -23.88 9.03
CA THR A 80 10.27 -24.54 10.08
C THR A 80 11.37 -23.64 10.65
N ASN A 81 12.09 -22.91 9.80
CA ASN A 81 13.12 -21.97 10.25
C ASN A 81 12.51 -20.78 11.01
N MET A 82 11.33 -20.32 10.60
CA MET A 82 10.60 -19.27 11.31
C MET A 82 10.20 -19.72 12.72
N GLU A 83 9.65 -20.93 12.86
CA GLU A 83 9.29 -21.50 14.16
C GLU A 83 10.51 -21.66 15.08
N LYS A 84 11.63 -22.17 14.55
CA LYS A 84 12.90 -22.27 15.30
C LYS A 84 13.39 -20.89 15.77
N ARG A 85 13.34 -19.88 14.91
CA ARG A 85 13.71 -18.50 15.26
C ARG A 85 12.81 -17.94 16.37
N ILE A 86 11.49 -18.12 16.26
CA ILE A 86 10.55 -17.66 17.29
C ILE A 86 10.83 -18.36 18.62
N LYS A 87 11.00 -19.69 18.61
CA LYS A 87 11.33 -20.46 19.80
C LYS A 87 12.61 -19.94 20.46
N PHE A 88 13.68 -19.81 19.68
CA PHE A 88 14.96 -19.27 20.14
C PHE A 88 14.80 -17.88 20.77
N THR A 89 14.12 -16.95 20.08
CA THR A 89 13.91 -15.59 20.63
C THR A 89 13.10 -15.56 21.92
N ARG A 90 12.16 -16.50 22.11
CA ARG A 90 11.35 -16.57 23.33
C ARG A 90 12.15 -17.15 24.49
N GLU A 91 12.90 -18.22 24.25
CA GLU A 91 13.76 -18.86 25.24
C GLU A 91 14.86 -17.92 25.74
N HIS A 92 15.35 -17.05 24.87
CA HIS A 92 16.47 -16.15 25.16
C HIS A 92 16.03 -14.69 25.35
N LEU A 93 14.73 -14.42 25.54
CA LEU A 93 14.19 -13.06 25.66
C LEU A 93 14.73 -12.30 26.88
N GLN A 94 14.99 -13.02 27.98
CA GLN A 94 15.48 -12.48 29.25
C GLN A 94 16.99 -12.61 29.42
N TRP A 95 17.70 -13.12 28.41
CA TRP A 95 19.13 -13.33 28.51
C TRP A 95 19.87 -12.01 28.64
N THR A 96 20.79 -12.00 29.60
CA THR A 96 21.70 -10.90 29.87
C THR A 96 22.91 -10.96 28.93
N THR A 97 23.74 -9.92 28.96
CA THR A 97 24.96 -9.90 28.15
C THR A 97 25.93 -10.98 28.59
N GLU A 98 25.93 -11.32 29.88
CA GLU A 98 26.73 -12.39 30.48
C GLU A 98 26.31 -13.76 29.95
N ASP A 99 25.01 -14.03 29.87
CA ASP A 99 24.49 -15.29 29.31
C ASP A 99 24.92 -15.48 27.84
N TRP A 100 24.95 -14.40 27.06
CA TRP A 100 25.41 -14.44 25.67
C TRP A 100 26.92 -14.68 25.52
N LYS A 101 27.75 -14.27 26.50
CA LYS A 101 29.21 -14.47 26.47
C LYS A 101 29.58 -15.94 26.62
N GLU A 102 28.74 -16.72 27.29
CA GLU A 102 28.94 -18.16 27.46
C GLU A 102 28.57 -18.98 26.22
N VAL A 103 27.92 -18.36 25.22
CA VAL A 103 27.59 -19.04 23.96
C VAL A 103 28.79 -19.03 23.02
N LEU A 104 29.29 -20.22 22.71
CA LEU A 104 30.26 -20.40 21.64
C LEU A 104 29.54 -20.45 20.28
N TRP A 105 29.82 -19.48 19.43
CA TRP A 105 29.33 -19.42 18.06
C TRP A 105 30.36 -20.02 17.10
N THR A 106 29.90 -20.88 16.19
CA THR A 106 30.72 -21.46 15.11
C THR A 106 30.11 -21.11 13.76
N GLU A 107 30.97 -20.76 12.78
CA GLU A 107 30.58 -20.25 11.46
C GLU A 107 30.51 -21.34 10.37
N ASP A 108 30.43 -22.62 10.73
CA ASP A 108 30.41 -23.75 9.77
C ASP A 108 29.24 -23.68 8.76
#